data_AF-A0A821DHK2-F1
#
_entry.id   AF-A0A821DHK2-F1
#
_cell.length_a   1.000
_cell.length_b   1.000
_cell.length_c   1.000
_cell.angle_alpha   90.00
_cell.angle_beta   90.00
_cell.angle_gamma   90.00
#
_symmetry.space_group_name_H-M   'P 1'
#
loop_
_entity.id
_entity.type
_entity.pdbx_description
1 polymer ?
#
loop_
_entity_poly.entity_id
_entity_poly.type
_entity_poly.pdbx_seq_one_letter_code
_entity_poly.pdbx_strand_id
1 'polypeptide(L)'
;MNNSSTLPIVANDAYLTLNIRYTLIALPFLFTLALVTNSLNLIILCRRMLLQHSCTHYFIAQSSSNILYTIVVLIVDWINTVFPMNLATRSLPECRIYAYLSSVTAVSSVYMLVLASIDRWCASATSEFIRRWIKVKIARRAICTLYVIVASYRMEVLFTYNVVQGQCIWTASIVDQIVFIITFYVIPHIFNLLFGFMTINNVHITRIRPMAITSVTRQRTTTSQQLQQQQNSRRRTEGQLIRMLLAQVLISIIFFGPYAIFRLLIFFKLIQLTGILSFGYRLSVSWMSLAYGTSLFAYILSGTIYRTELLQVLKKSLEYLKRVTP
;
A
#
# COMPACT_ATOMS: atom_id res chain seq x y z
N MET A 1 -52.35 6.87 21.90
CA MET A 1 -52.32 6.06 20.67
C MET A 1 -51.12 6.54 19.85
N ASN A 2 -50.08 5.71 19.85
CA ASN A 2 -48.74 6.02 19.36
C ASN A 2 -48.62 5.70 17.86
N ASN A 3 -48.40 6.72 17.03
CA ASN A 3 -48.11 6.58 15.59
C ASN A 3 -46.62 6.87 15.26
N SER A 4 -45.70 6.64 16.20
CA SER A 4 -44.29 7.04 16.07
C SER A 4 -43.34 5.92 15.60
N SER A 5 -43.84 4.72 15.26
CA SER A 5 -43.00 3.52 15.05
C SER A 5 -42.73 3.15 13.57
N THR A 6 -43.23 3.89 12.59
CA THR A 6 -43.07 3.56 11.15
C THR A 6 -41.91 4.26 10.46
N LEU A 7 -41.39 5.37 11.01
CA LEU A 7 -40.24 6.11 10.47
C LEU A 7 -38.87 5.38 10.48
N PRO A 8 -38.49 4.57 11.49
CA PRO A 8 -37.15 3.98 11.52
C PRO A 8 -36.93 2.86 10.49
N ILE A 9 -38.01 2.23 9.99
CA ILE A 9 -37.92 1.12 9.04
C ILE A 9 -37.63 1.65 7.64
N VAL A 10 -38.36 2.66 7.18
CA VAL A 10 -38.21 3.25 5.83
C VAL A 10 -36.83 3.89 5.63
N ALA A 11 -36.27 4.53 6.66
CA ALA A 11 -34.94 5.13 6.57
C ALA A 11 -33.84 4.08 6.34
N ASN A 12 -33.94 2.90 6.97
CA ASN A 12 -32.95 1.83 6.82
C ASN A 12 -32.94 1.25 5.39
N ASP A 13 -34.10 1.13 4.75
CA ASP A 13 -34.22 0.63 3.37
C ASP A 13 -33.59 1.59 2.34
N ALA A 14 -33.73 2.90 2.57
CA ALA A 14 -33.11 3.91 1.72
C ALA A 14 -31.56 3.84 1.76
N TYR A 15 -30.97 3.72 2.95
CA TYR A 15 -29.51 3.58 3.10
C TYR A 15 -29.00 2.24 2.56
N LEU A 16 -29.78 1.16 2.69
CA LEU A 16 -29.43 -0.13 2.10
C LEU A 16 -29.36 -0.03 0.57
N THR A 17 -30.39 0.57 -0.04
CA THR A 17 -30.43 0.79 -1.49
C THR A 17 -29.27 1.66 -1.97
N LEU A 18 -28.96 2.72 -1.22
CA LEU A 18 -27.82 3.59 -1.52
C LEU A 18 -26.49 2.85 -1.43
N ASN A 19 -26.29 2.04 -0.40
CA ASN A 19 -25.10 1.22 -0.23
C ASN A 19 -24.89 0.25 -1.39
N ILE A 20 -25.96 -0.42 -1.84
CA ILE A 20 -25.90 -1.35 -2.97
C ILE A 20 -25.50 -0.62 -4.26
N ARG A 21 -26.19 0.49 -4.58
CA ARG A 21 -25.89 1.29 -5.78
C ARG A 21 -24.46 1.83 -5.77
N TYR A 22 -24.02 2.34 -4.63
CA TYR A 22 -22.65 2.82 -4.44
C TYR A 22 -21.64 1.69 -4.68
N THR A 23 -21.85 0.53 -4.07
CA THR A 23 -20.94 -0.62 -4.16
C THR A 23 -20.85 -1.15 -5.59
N LEU A 24 -21.97 -1.19 -6.31
CA LEU A 24 -22.04 -1.65 -7.70
C LEU A 24 -21.22 -0.78 -8.66
N ILE A 25 -21.15 0.53 -8.43
CA ILE A 25 -20.40 1.48 -9.27
C ILE A 25 -18.96 1.64 -8.78
N ALA A 26 -18.76 1.82 -7.48
CA ALA A 26 -17.46 2.16 -6.90
C ALA A 26 -16.50 0.97 -6.92
N LEU A 27 -16.94 -0.25 -6.58
CA LEU A 27 -16.01 -1.39 -6.48
C LEU A 27 -15.36 -1.77 -7.83
N PRO A 28 -16.08 -1.87 -8.97
CA PRO A 28 -15.45 -2.14 -10.26
C PRO A 28 -14.45 -1.06 -10.66
N PHE A 29 -14.76 0.21 -10.39
CA PHE A 29 -13.84 1.31 -10.64
C PHE A 29 -12.57 1.18 -9.77
N LEU A 30 -12.72 0.92 -8.47
CA LEU A 30 -11.59 0.74 -7.56
C LEU A 30 -10.74 -0.48 -7.92
N PHE A 31 -11.39 -1.59 -8.28
CA PHE A 31 -10.74 -2.81 -8.73
C PHE A 31 -9.91 -2.58 -9.99
N THR A 32 -10.51 -1.99 -11.03
CA THR A 32 -9.82 -1.70 -12.30
C THR A 32 -8.66 -0.72 -12.09
N LEU A 33 -8.89 0.34 -11.32
CA LEU A 33 -7.86 1.31 -10.95
C LEU A 33 -6.68 0.63 -10.24
N ALA A 34 -6.94 -0.15 -9.19
CA ALA A 34 -5.90 -0.80 -8.40
C ALA A 34 -5.14 -1.86 -9.21
N LEU A 35 -5.83 -2.64 -10.03
CA LEU A 35 -5.20 -3.66 -10.87
C LEU A 35 -4.29 -3.04 -11.94
N VAL A 36 -4.80 -2.05 -12.69
CA VAL A 36 -4.04 -1.37 -13.75
C VAL A 36 -2.83 -0.65 -13.16
N THR A 37 -3.03 0.11 -12.09
CA THR A 37 -1.94 0.92 -11.49
C THR A 37 -0.82 0.06 -10.92
N ASN A 38 -1.14 -0.99 -10.15
CA ASN A 38 -0.12 -1.86 -9.59
C ASN A 38 0.54 -2.75 -10.66
N SER A 39 -0.19 -3.15 -11.72
CA SER A 39 0.40 -3.89 -12.84
C SER A 39 1.41 -3.03 -13.60
N LEU A 40 1.07 -1.78 -13.89
CA LEU A 40 2.00 -0.83 -14.51
C LEU A 40 3.21 -0.56 -13.61
N ASN A 41 3.01 -0.45 -12.28
CA ASN A 41 4.10 -0.33 -11.32
C ASN A 41 5.05 -1.52 -11.39
N LEU A 42 4.54 -2.75 -11.41
CA LEU A 42 5.38 -3.94 -11.56
C LEU A 42 6.17 -3.91 -12.88
N ILE A 43 5.52 -3.60 -14.00
CA ILE A 43 6.19 -3.53 -15.31
C ILE A 43 7.34 -2.50 -15.29
N ILE A 44 7.10 -1.31 -14.73
CA ILE A 44 8.10 -0.24 -14.69
C ILE A 44 9.21 -0.57 -13.71
N LEU A 45 8.88 -0.99 -12.48
CA LEU A 45 9.87 -1.27 -11.43
C LEU A 45 10.74 -2.50 -11.77
N CYS A 46 10.24 -3.44 -12.58
CA CYS A 46 11.02 -4.58 -13.09
C CYS A 46 12.04 -4.20 -14.18
N ARG A 47 12.14 -2.92 -14.58
CA ARG A 47 13.21 -2.48 -15.49
C ARG A 47 14.57 -2.65 -14.84
N ARG A 48 15.54 -3.16 -15.63
CA ARG A 48 16.91 -3.47 -15.18
C ARG A 48 17.60 -2.31 -14.46
N MET A 49 17.35 -1.07 -14.88
CA MET A 49 17.90 0.13 -14.23
C MET A 49 17.41 0.28 -12.79
N LEU A 50 16.11 0.11 -12.54
CA LEU A 50 15.50 0.30 -11.22
C LEU A 50 15.76 -0.89 -10.28
N LEU A 51 15.85 -2.11 -10.83
CA LEU A 51 16.13 -3.32 -10.06
C LEU A 51 17.49 -3.35 -9.36
N GLN A 52 18.40 -2.44 -9.73
CA GLN A 52 19.70 -2.29 -9.06
C GLN A 52 19.59 -1.68 -7.66
N HIS A 53 18.47 -1.00 -7.36
CA HIS A 53 18.23 -0.38 -6.07
C HIS A 53 17.45 -1.32 -5.15
N SER A 54 17.90 -1.48 -3.90
CA SER A 54 17.23 -2.30 -2.88
C SER A 54 15.77 -1.88 -2.64
N CYS A 55 15.50 -0.58 -2.51
CA CYS A 55 14.17 -0.04 -2.27
C CYS A 55 13.12 -0.44 -3.33
N THR A 56 13.52 -0.54 -4.60
CA THR A 56 12.66 -1.00 -5.69
C THR A 56 12.07 -2.38 -5.41
N HIS A 57 12.81 -3.28 -4.74
CA HIS A 57 12.31 -4.62 -4.40
C HIS A 57 11.17 -4.57 -3.39
N TYR A 58 11.20 -3.63 -2.42
CA TYR A 58 10.09 -3.44 -1.49
C TYR A 58 8.85 -2.90 -2.20
N PHE A 59 9.01 -1.95 -3.13
CA PHE A 59 7.88 -1.44 -3.93
C PHE A 59 7.28 -2.49 -4.86
N ILE A 60 8.10 -3.37 -5.44
CA ILE A 60 7.61 -4.53 -6.21
C ILE A 60 6.78 -5.44 -5.29
N ALA A 61 7.34 -5.84 -4.14
CA ALA A 61 6.62 -6.70 -3.19
C ALA A 61 5.33 -6.04 -2.68
N GLN A 62 5.34 -4.72 -2.47
CA GLN A 62 4.16 -3.95 -2.09
C GLN A 62 3.10 -3.96 -3.19
N SER A 63 3.47 -3.68 -4.44
CA SER A 63 2.52 -3.74 -5.56
C SER A 63 1.96 -5.14 -5.77
N SER A 64 2.76 -6.20 -5.57
CA SER A 64 2.26 -7.57 -5.56
C SER A 64 1.25 -7.83 -4.44
N SER A 65 1.54 -7.39 -3.21
CA SER A 65 0.61 -7.48 -2.08
C SER A 65 -0.70 -6.72 -2.36
N ASN A 66 -0.61 -5.53 -2.97
CA ASN A 66 -1.78 -4.74 -3.34
C ASN A 66 -2.66 -5.44 -4.37
N ILE A 67 -2.07 -6.05 -5.39
CA ILE A 67 -2.83 -6.83 -6.39
C ILE A 67 -3.54 -7.99 -5.70
N LEU A 68 -2.82 -8.75 -4.86
CA LEU A 68 -3.42 -9.88 -4.16
C LEU A 68 -4.54 -9.45 -3.22
N TYR A 69 -4.34 -8.36 -2.46
CA TYR A 69 -5.39 -7.75 -1.63
C TYR A 69 -6.61 -7.33 -2.47
N THR A 70 -6.38 -6.68 -3.62
CA THR A 70 -7.44 -6.20 -4.51
C THR A 70 -8.25 -7.38 -5.07
N ILE A 71 -7.58 -8.46 -5.47
CA ILE A 71 -8.20 -9.68 -5.97
C ILE A 71 -9.00 -10.36 -4.86
N VAL A 72 -8.44 -10.50 -3.66
CA VAL A 72 -9.11 -11.20 -2.56
C VAL A 72 -10.28 -10.38 -2.02
N VAL A 73 -10.07 -9.10 -1.69
CA VAL A 73 -11.07 -8.28 -1.01
C VAL A 73 -12.10 -7.72 -1.97
N LEU A 74 -11.68 -6.96 -2.99
CA LEU A 74 -12.64 -6.21 -3.81
C LEU A 74 -13.47 -7.12 -4.71
N ILE A 75 -12.90 -8.21 -5.24
CA ILE A 75 -13.67 -9.16 -6.05
C ILE A 75 -14.70 -9.89 -5.18
N VAL A 76 -14.30 -10.40 -4.00
CA VAL A 76 -15.23 -11.11 -3.12
C VAL A 76 -16.34 -10.18 -2.64
N ASP A 77 -16.02 -8.94 -2.24
CA ASP A 77 -17.01 -7.95 -1.83
C ASP A 77 -17.96 -7.59 -2.97
N TRP A 78 -17.45 -7.46 -4.19
CA TRP A 78 -18.26 -7.20 -5.38
C TRP A 78 -19.20 -8.37 -5.68
N ILE A 79 -18.68 -9.61 -5.66
CA ILE A 79 -19.48 -10.81 -5.91
C ILE A 79 -20.58 -10.94 -4.85
N ASN A 80 -20.24 -10.80 -3.56
CA ASN A 80 -21.20 -10.90 -2.45
C ASN A 80 -22.29 -9.82 -2.52
N THR A 81 -22.02 -8.67 -3.15
CA THR A 81 -22.97 -7.57 -3.27
C THR A 81 -23.88 -7.75 -4.49
N VAL A 82 -23.33 -8.19 -5.63
CA VAL A 82 -24.05 -8.29 -6.90
C VAL A 82 -24.84 -9.59 -7.01
N PHE A 83 -24.27 -10.69 -6.54
CA PHE A 83 -24.88 -12.01 -6.62
C PHE A 83 -25.44 -12.40 -5.25
N PRO A 84 -26.55 -13.16 -5.20
CA PRO A 84 -27.05 -13.76 -3.95
C PRO A 84 -26.12 -14.86 -3.41
N MET A 85 -24.87 -14.92 -3.88
CA MET A 85 -23.85 -15.85 -3.48
C MET A 85 -22.94 -15.16 -2.46
N ASN A 86 -23.10 -15.49 -1.18
CA ASN A 86 -22.17 -15.04 -0.16
C ASN A 86 -20.95 -15.98 -0.11
N LEU A 87 -19.98 -15.80 -1.03
CA LEU A 87 -18.74 -16.58 -1.06
C LEU A 87 -18.01 -16.54 0.28
N ALA A 88 -18.01 -15.39 0.95
CA ALA A 88 -17.35 -15.24 2.24
C ALA A 88 -18.09 -15.92 3.40
N THR A 89 -19.36 -16.32 3.23
CA THR A 89 -20.18 -16.89 4.32
C THR A 89 -20.84 -18.22 3.99
N ARG A 90 -20.54 -18.76 2.80
CA ARG A 90 -20.98 -20.07 2.36
C ARG A 90 -20.49 -21.18 3.30
N SER A 91 -19.26 -21.08 3.79
CA SER A 91 -18.72 -21.99 4.79
C SER A 91 -17.75 -21.30 5.75
N LEU A 92 -17.57 -21.88 6.94
CA LEU A 92 -16.64 -21.37 7.95
C LEU A 92 -15.18 -21.34 7.45
N PRO A 93 -14.65 -22.37 6.75
CA PRO A 93 -13.30 -22.31 6.19
C PRO A 93 -13.12 -21.19 5.16
N GLU A 94 -14.10 -20.94 4.28
CA GLU A 94 -14.04 -19.86 3.28
C GLU A 94 -13.97 -18.48 3.96
N CYS A 95 -14.80 -18.23 4.97
CA CYS A 95 -14.75 -17.01 5.80
C CYS A 95 -13.35 -16.78 6.39
N ARG A 96 -12.78 -17.83 7.01
CA ARG A 96 -11.46 -17.77 7.67
C ARG A 96 -10.32 -17.56 6.68
N ILE A 97 -10.33 -18.27 5.56
CA ILE A 97 -9.30 -18.14 4.51
C ILE A 97 -9.37 -16.74 3.89
N TYR A 98 -10.57 -16.25 3.56
CA TYR A 98 -10.78 -14.90 3.04
C TYR A 98 -10.25 -13.84 4.02
N ALA A 99 -10.64 -13.91 5.30
CA ALA A 99 -10.20 -12.96 6.31
C ALA A 99 -8.68 -13.02 6.51
N TYR A 100 -8.10 -14.22 6.53
CA TYR A 100 -6.66 -14.43 6.69
C TYR A 100 -5.87 -13.83 5.51
N LEU A 101 -6.22 -14.18 4.27
CA LEU A 101 -5.56 -13.66 3.07
C LEU A 101 -5.69 -12.14 2.97
N SER A 102 -6.88 -11.61 3.24
CA SER A 102 -7.14 -10.16 3.25
C SER A 102 -6.23 -9.46 4.26
N SER A 103 -6.10 -10.04 5.45
CA SER A 103 -5.28 -9.46 6.50
C SER A 103 -3.77 -9.57 6.22
N VAL A 104 -3.28 -10.72 5.77
CA VAL A 104 -1.85 -10.94 5.49
C VAL A 104 -1.39 -10.01 4.38
N THR A 105 -2.17 -9.86 3.31
CA THR A 105 -1.83 -9.00 2.17
C THR A 105 -1.89 -7.52 2.51
N ALA A 106 -2.90 -7.08 3.26
CA ALA A 106 -3.00 -5.71 3.75
C ALA A 106 -1.80 -5.34 4.63
N VAL A 107 -1.52 -6.15 5.66
CA VAL A 107 -0.40 -5.92 6.60
C VAL A 107 0.94 -5.94 5.86
N SER A 108 1.15 -6.92 4.99
CA SER A 108 2.39 -7.02 4.21
C SER A 108 2.62 -5.77 3.37
N SER A 109 1.61 -5.25 2.68
CA SER A 109 1.73 -4.04 1.87
C SER A 109 2.22 -2.83 2.69
N VAL A 110 1.61 -2.59 3.84
CA VAL A 110 1.94 -1.44 4.69
C VAL A 110 3.35 -1.57 5.27
N TYR A 111 3.75 -2.77 5.71
CA TYR A 111 5.09 -2.99 6.25
C TYR A 111 6.18 -3.01 5.17
N MET A 112 5.88 -3.34 3.91
CA MET A 112 6.84 -3.14 2.81
C MET A 112 7.17 -1.66 2.64
N LEU A 113 6.21 -0.75 2.85
CA LEU A 113 6.47 0.69 2.84
C LEU A 113 7.38 1.10 4.01
N VAL A 114 7.19 0.52 5.19
CA VAL A 114 8.07 0.74 6.36
C VAL A 114 9.50 0.29 6.06
N LEU A 115 9.68 -0.91 5.49
CA LEU A 115 11.00 -1.40 5.09
C LEU A 115 11.64 -0.52 4.02
N ALA A 116 10.85 -0.01 3.06
CA ALA A 116 11.33 0.95 2.08
C ALA A 116 11.81 2.25 2.74
N SER A 117 11.09 2.75 3.75
CA SER A 117 11.48 3.92 4.55
C SER A 117 12.76 3.70 5.34
N ILE A 118 12.90 2.54 5.99
CA ILE A 118 14.14 2.16 6.69
C ILE A 118 15.31 2.09 5.71
N ASP A 119 15.13 1.45 4.55
CA ASP A 119 16.17 1.33 3.54
C ASP A 119 16.62 2.69 2.99
N ARG A 120 15.68 3.62 2.77
CA ARG A 120 16.00 5.00 2.37
C ARG A 120 16.71 5.78 3.47
N TRP A 121 16.30 5.62 4.73
CA TRP A 121 17.02 6.22 5.85
C TRP A 121 18.46 5.71 5.92
N CYS A 122 18.65 4.39 5.88
CA CYS A 122 19.98 3.77 5.83
C CYS A 122 20.82 4.29 4.66
N ALA A 123 20.21 4.50 3.49
CA ALA A 123 20.86 5.06 2.30
C ALA A 123 21.31 6.51 2.45
N SER A 124 20.56 7.30 3.20
CA SER A 124 20.90 8.68 3.51
C SER A 124 21.90 8.82 4.67
N ALA A 125 22.12 7.77 5.47
CA ALA A 125 22.95 7.84 6.67
C ALA A 125 24.42 8.17 6.33
N THR A 126 25.05 8.99 7.17
CA THR A 126 26.47 9.35 7.04
C THR A 126 27.41 8.20 7.39
N SER A 127 26.99 7.31 8.29
CA SER A 127 27.77 6.15 8.72
C SER A 127 27.86 5.09 7.63
N GLU A 128 29.08 4.71 7.24
CA GLU A 128 29.32 3.61 6.31
C GLU A 128 28.79 2.27 6.83
N PHE A 129 28.83 2.05 8.16
CA PHE A 129 28.34 0.83 8.77
C PHE A 129 26.84 0.63 8.48
N ILE A 130 26.05 1.69 8.63
CA ILE A 130 24.61 1.67 8.34
C ILE A 130 24.38 1.45 6.83
N ARG A 131 25.16 2.10 5.97
CA ARG A 131 25.03 1.96 4.51
C ARG A 131 25.31 0.55 4.00
N ARG A 132 26.07 -0.27 4.72
CA ARG A 132 26.34 -1.68 4.33
C ARG A 132 25.07 -2.55 4.29
N TRP A 133 23.99 -2.12 4.94
CA TRP A 133 22.70 -2.82 4.96
C TRP A 133 21.89 -2.67 3.67
N ILE A 134 22.24 -1.71 2.81
CA ILE A 134 21.52 -1.39 1.56
C ILE A 134 22.01 -2.29 0.42
N LYS A 135 21.90 -3.60 0.61
CA LYS A 135 22.22 -4.58 -0.44
C LYS A 135 20.93 -5.22 -0.92
N VAL A 136 20.80 -5.42 -2.23
CA VAL A 136 19.64 -6.10 -2.83
C VAL A 136 19.42 -7.49 -2.22
N LYS A 137 20.52 -8.22 -1.91
CA LYS A 137 20.43 -9.53 -1.22
C LYS A 137 19.80 -9.42 0.17
N ILE A 138 20.11 -8.36 0.92
CA ILE A 138 19.53 -8.11 2.24
C ILE A 138 18.06 -7.75 2.09
N ALA A 139 17.72 -6.88 1.14
CA ALA A 139 16.33 -6.49 0.88
C ALA A 139 15.43 -7.70 0.54
N ARG A 140 15.89 -8.61 -0.32
CA ARG A 140 15.13 -9.84 -0.64
C ARG A 140 14.93 -10.73 0.59
N ARG A 141 15.96 -10.91 1.41
CA ARG A 141 15.84 -11.66 2.67
C ARG A 141 14.87 -10.99 3.64
N ALA A 142 14.91 -9.67 3.75
CA ALA A 142 13.99 -8.90 4.59
C ALA A 142 12.53 -9.04 4.12
N ILE A 143 12.27 -9.00 2.81
CA ILE A 143 10.94 -9.25 2.23
C ILE A 143 10.43 -10.64 2.59
N CYS A 144 11.23 -11.69 2.36
CA CYS A 144 10.83 -13.06 2.69
C CYS A 144 10.58 -13.22 4.20
N THR A 145 11.46 -12.67 5.04
CA THR A 145 11.33 -12.73 6.50
C THR A 145 10.07 -12.01 6.95
N LEU A 146 9.76 -10.84 6.39
CA LEU A 146 8.55 -10.08 6.72
C LEU A 146 7.29 -10.88 6.36
N TYR A 147 7.21 -11.49 5.18
CA TYR A 147 6.06 -12.32 4.82
C TYR A 147 5.88 -13.50 5.78
N VAL A 148 6.96 -14.17 6.18
CA VAL A 148 6.89 -15.28 7.16
C VAL A 148 6.40 -14.77 8.52
N ILE A 149 6.93 -13.64 9.01
CA ILE A 149 6.51 -13.03 10.28
C ILE A 149 5.03 -12.65 10.21
N VAL A 150 4.60 -11.95 9.16
CA VAL A 150 3.22 -11.47 9.00
C VAL A 150 2.25 -12.64 8.86
N ALA A 151 2.59 -13.66 8.05
CA ALA A 151 1.78 -14.87 7.92
C ALA A 151 1.63 -15.58 9.27
N SER A 152 2.73 -15.79 9.99
CA SER A 152 2.74 -16.46 11.29
C SER A 152 1.96 -15.68 12.35
N TYR A 153 2.17 -14.37 12.43
CA TYR A 153 1.47 -13.49 13.36
C TYR A 153 -0.04 -13.47 13.11
N ARG A 154 -0.47 -13.48 11.85
CA ARG A 154 -1.89 -13.44 11.49
C ARG A 154 -2.56 -14.81 11.48
N MET A 155 -1.88 -15.88 11.90
CA MET A 155 -2.49 -17.21 12.04
C MET A 155 -3.70 -17.19 12.97
N GLU A 156 -3.75 -16.31 13.96
CA GLU A 156 -4.90 -16.12 14.86
C GLU A 156 -6.22 -15.87 14.09
N VAL A 157 -6.16 -15.20 12.94
CA VAL A 157 -7.34 -14.83 12.13
C VAL A 157 -8.10 -16.07 11.65
N LEU A 158 -7.39 -17.17 11.41
CA LEU A 158 -7.98 -18.44 11.00
C LEU A 158 -8.84 -19.08 12.10
N PHE A 159 -8.69 -18.66 13.36
CA PHE A 159 -9.43 -19.20 14.49
C PHE A 159 -10.49 -18.24 15.02
N THR A 160 -10.26 -16.92 14.92
CA THR A 160 -11.14 -15.91 15.52
C THR A 160 -12.30 -15.44 14.65
N TYR A 161 -12.38 -15.86 13.39
CA TYR A 161 -13.51 -15.52 12.51
C TYR A 161 -14.58 -16.61 12.54
N ASN A 162 -15.84 -16.17 12.58
CA ASN A 162 -17.01 -17.03 12.62
C ASN A 162 -18.12 -16.52 11.69
N VAL A 163 -19.01 -17.41 11.25
CA VAL A 163 -20.18 -17.07 10.45
C VAL A 163 -21.37 -16.95 11.38
N VAL A 164 -21.86 -15.73 11.58
CA VAL A 164 -23.04 -15.45 12.41
C VAL A 164 -24.06 -14.69 11.57
N GLN A 165 -25.28 -15.22 11.50
CA GLN A 165 -26.37 -14.63 10.72
C GLN A 165 -25.99 -14.33 9.25
N GLY A 166 -25.24 -15.25 8.62
CA GLY A 166 -24.81 -15.10 7.23
C GLY A 166 -23.75 -14.03 7.00
N GLN A 167 -23.11 -13.51 8.06
CA GLN A 167 -21.98 -12.58 8.01
C GLN A 167 -20.70 -13.20 8.57
N CYS A 168 -19.58 -12.98 7.89
CA CYS A 168 -18.25 -13.37 8.36
C CYS A 168 -17.77 -12.31 9.35
N ILE A 169 -17.95 -12.57 10.64
CA ILE A 169 -17.67 -11.61 11.71
C ILE A 169 -16.42 -12.01 12.50
N TRP A 170 -15.71 -11.00 12.98
CA TRP A 170 -14.56 -11.17 13.85
C TRP A 170 -15.05 -11.30 15.30
N THR A 171 -14.88 -12.48 15.91
CA THR A 171 -15.33 -12.77 17.28
C THR A 171 -14.21 -12.66 18.31
N ALA A 172 -13.16 -11.89 18.01
CA ALA A 172 -12.02 -11.74 18.89
C ALA A 172 -12.28 -10.80 20.07
N SER A 173 -11.41 -10.89 21.07
CA SER A 173 -11.49 -10.09 22.28
C SER A 173 -11.24 -8.60 21.99
N ILE A 174 -11.59 -7.76 22.96
CA ILE A 174 -11.30 -6.32 22.91
C ILE A 174 -9.79 -6.05 22.75
N VAL A 175 -8.95 -6.91 23.34
CA VAL A 175 -7.49 -6.81 23.30
C VAL A 175 -6.99 -7.02 21.87
N ASP A 176 -7.51 -8.02 21.17
CA ASP A 176 -7.09 -8.35 19.79
C ASP A 176 -7.39 -7.22 18.81
N GLN A 177 -8.50 -6.51 19.01
CA GLN A 177 -8.86 -5.35 18.18
C GLN A 177 -7.93 -4.16 18.44
N ILE A 178 -7.57 -3.88 19.69
CA ILE A 178 -6.61 -2.83 20.03
C ILE A 178 -5.24 -3.16 19.44
N VAL A 179 -4.78 -4.41 19.62
CA VAL A 179 -3.52 -4.91 19.07
C VAL A 179 -3.51 -4.79 17.55
N PHE A 180 -4.61 -5.13 16.87
CA PHE A 180 -4.75 -4.94 15.43
C PHE A 180 -4.64 -3.46 15.03
N ILE A 181 -5.33 -2.55 15.73
CA ILE A 181 -5.30 -1.14 15.38
C ILE A 181 -3.89 -0.54 15.55
N ILE A 182 -3.24 -0.88 16.67
CA ILE A 182 -1.87 -0.43 16.96
C ILE A 182 -0.90 -0.98 15.92
N THR A 183 -0.96 -2.28 15.64
CA THR A 183 -0.02 -2.96 14.74
C THR A 183 -0.23 -2.55 13.28
N PHE A 184 -1.47 -2.36 12.84
CA PHE A 184 -1.76 -2.11 11.42
C PHE A 184 -1.80 -0.64 11.05
N TYR A 185 -2.27 0.25 11.93
CA TYR A 185 -2.36 1.68 11.64
C TYR A 185 -1.29 2.49 12.37
N VAL A 186 -1.20 2.37 13.69
CA VAL A 186 -0.40 3.31 14.47
C VAL A 186 1.10 3.10 14.23
N ILE A 187 1.58 1.88 14.46
CA ILE A 187 3.00 1.54 14.36
C ILE A 187 3.55 1.86 12.96
N PRO A 188 2.97 1.35 11.84
CA PRO A 188 3.60 1.54 10.54
C PRO A 188 3.63 3.01 10.10
N HIS A 189 2.62 3.81 10.45
CA HIS A 189 2.60 5.23 10.13
C HIS A 189 3.61 6.01 10.98
N ILE A 190 3.75 5.72 12.28
CA ILE A 190 4.80 6.32 13.13
C ILE A 190 6.19 6.01 12.57
N PHE A 191 6.46 4.74 12.24
CA PHE A 191 7.75 4.34 11.68
C PHE A 191 8.04 4.99 10.33
N ASN A 192 7.04 5.07 9.43
CA ASN A 192 7.18 5.76 8.15
C ASN A 192 7.46 7.26 8.31
N LEU A 193 6.78 7.93 9.25
CA LEU A 193 7.01 9.34 9.55
C LEU A 193 8.39 9.57 10.15
N LEU A 194 8.78 8.75 11.13
CA LEU A 194 10.08 8.82 11.79
C LEU A 194 11.22 8.65 10.78
N PHE A 195 11.23 7.55 10.03
CA PHE A 195 12.29 7.29 9.05
C PHE A 195 12.22 8.23 7.84
N GLY A 196 11.03 8.68 7.46
CA GLY A 196 10.85 9.73 6.44
C GLY A 196 11.51 11.04 6.88
N PHE A 197 11.25 11.49 8.10
CA PHE A 197 11.86 12.70 8.66
C PHE A 197 13.37 12.57 8.79
N MET A 198 13.87 11.45 9.32
CA MET A 198 15.32 11.19 9.41
C MET A 198 15.99 11.18 8.03
N THR A 199 15.32 10.62 7.01
CA THR A 199 15.80 10.64 5.62
C THR A 199 15.93 12.07 5.10
N ILE A 200 14.92 12.92 5.33
CA ILE A 200 14.95 14.33 4.90
C ILE A 200 16.10 15.07 5.59
N ASN A 201 16.24 14.91 6.91
CA ASN A 201 17.30 15.57 7.68
C ASN A 201 18.70 15.16 7.17
N ASN A 202 18.92 13.86 6.97
CA ASN A 202 20.19 13.35 6.45
C ASN A 202 20.51 13.86 5.03
N VAL A 203 19.51 13.92 4.16
CA VAL A 203 19.67 14.47 2.79
C VAL A 203 20.01 15.96 2.85
N HIS A 204 19.37 16.71 3.74
CA HIS A 204 19.64 18.13 3.93
C HIS A 204 21.08 18.38 4.40
N ILE A 205 21.54 17.64 5.42
CA ILE A 205 22.91 17.71 5.93
C ILE A 205 23.93 17.37 4.82
N THR A 206 23.66 16.32 4.03
CA THR A 206 24.55 15.87 2.96
C THR A 206 24.59 16.82 1.77
N ARG A 207 23.54 17.65 1.56
CA ARG A 207 23.56 18.71 0.54
C ARG A 207 24.37 19.92 0.99
N ILE A 208 24.26 20.31 2.27
CA ILE A 208 24.93 21.50 2.81
C ILE A 208 26.42 21.25 3.03
N ARG A 209 26.81 20.03 3.34
CA ARG A 209 28.20 19.60 3.31
C ARG A 209 28.42 18.99 1.94
N PRO A 210 28.76 19.77 0.88
CA PRO A 210 29.36 19.14 -0.28
C PRO A 210 30.49 18.31 0.29
N MET A 211 30.43 16.98 0.09
CA MET A 211 31.55 16.12 0.45
C MET A 211 32.76 16.85 -0.13
N ALA A 212 33.58 17.41 0.76
CA ALA A 212 34.94 17.79 0.45
C ALA A 212 35.59 16.45 0.13
N ILE A 213 35.31 15.97 -1.08
CA ILE A 213 36.02 14.87 -1.70
C ILE A 213 37.41 15.45 -1.75
N THR A 214 38.20 15.02 -0.77
CA THR A 214 39.59 14.63 -0.88
C THR A 214 39.98 14.57 -2.35
N SER A 215 40.28 15.74 -2.89
CA SER A 215 40.81 15.99 -4.23
C SER A 215 42.33 15.78 -4.26
N VAL A 216 42.85 15.19 -3.18
CA VAL A 216 44.21 14.69 -3.00
C VAL A 216 44.11 13.18 -3.28
N THR A 217 44.16 12.69 -4.52
CA THR A 217 45.25 12.84 -5.48
C THR A 217 44.68 12.68 -6.88
N ARG A 218 44.64 13.80 -7.60
CA ARG A 218 44.22 13.92 -9.00
C ARG A 218 45.33 13.41 -9.91
N GLN A 219 45.25 12.16 -10.36
CA GLN A 219 45.97 11.72 -11.56
C GLN A 219 44.97 11.36 -12.67
N ARG A 220 45.17 12.06 -13.79
CA ARG A 220 44.34 12.11 -15.01
C ARG A 220 44.22 10.73 -15.67
N THR A 221 43.01 10.19 -15.74
CA THR A 221 42.61 9.27 -16.82
C THR A 221 41.15 9.51 -17.20
N THR A 222 40.87 9.44 -18.50
CA THR A 222 39.56 9.61 -19.16
C THR A 222 38.43 8.73 -18.59
N THR A 223 38.78 7.63 -17.91
CA THR A 223 37.86 6.76 -17.15
C THR A 223 37.11 7.49 -16.02
N SER A 224 37.69 8.57 -15.49
CA SER A 224 37.14 9.36 -14.37
C SER A 224 35.83 10.09 -14.75
N GLN A 225 35.69 10.51 -16.00
CA GLN A 225 34.50 11.23 -16.48
C GLN A 225 33.26 10.32 -16.56
N GLN A 226 33.44 9.07 -16.99
CA GLN A 226 32.35 8.09 -17.05
C GLN A 226 31.83 7.72 -15.66
N LEU A 227 32.74 7.52 -14.69
CA LEU A 227 32.38 7.24 -13.30
C LEU A 227 31.61 8.40 -12.66
N GLN A 228 32.01 9.66 -12.93
CA GLN A 228 31.33 10.84 -12.40
C GLN A 228 29.92 11.02 -12.99
N GLN A 229 29.74 10.72 -14.28
CA GLN A 229 28.42 10.76 -14.92
C GLN A 229 27.47 9.68 -14.36
N GLN A 230 27.99 8.47 -14.09
CA GLN A 230 27.23 7.38 -13.47
C GLN A 230 26.80 7.72 -12.04
N GLN A 231 27.68 8.36 -11.25
CA GLN A 231 27.35 8.83 -9.90
C GLN A 231 26.25 9.91 -9.90
N ASN A 232 26.32 10.86 -10.83
CA ASN A 232 25.30 11.92 -10.95
C ASN A 232 23.93 11.35 -11.33
N SER A 233 23.88 10.38 -12.24
CA SER A 233 22.63 9.67 -12.59
C SER A 233 22.05 8.92 -11.38
N ARG A 234 22.92 8.24 -10.61
CA ARG A 234 22.51 7.53 -9.39
C ARG A 234 21.93 8.48 -8.33
N ARG A 235 22.58 9.62 -8.08
CA ARG A 235 22.08 10.64 -7.13
C ARG A 235 20.70 11.19 -7.54
N ARG A 236 20.50 11.46 -8.84
CA ARG A 236 19.20 11.91 -9.36
C ARG A 236 18.11 10.88 -9.12
N THR A 237 18.41 9.61 -9.41
CA THR A 237 17.50 8.49 -9.20
C THR A 237 17.14 8.34 -7.72
N GLU A 238 18.13 8.37 -6.83
CA GLU A 238 17.91 8.29 -5.38
C GLU A 238 17.03 9.42 -4.85
N GLY A 239 17.26 10.66 -5.29
CA GLY A 239 16.41 11.80 -4.91
C GLY A 239 14.97 11.73 -5.46
N GLN A 240 14.73 10.98 -6.53
CA GLN A 240 13.37 10.70 -7.01
C GLN A 240 12.68 9.63 -6.18
N LEU A 241 13.38 8.54 -5.86
CA LEU A 241 12.85 7.47 -5.00
C LEU A 241 12.46 7.99 -3.61
N ILE A 242 13.21 8.95 -3.06
CA ILE A 242 12.86 9.58 -1.77
C ILE A 242 11.57 10.39 -1.87
N ARG A 243 11.41 11.20 -2.92
CA ARG A 243 10.17 11.99 -3.14
C ARG A 243 8.97 11.08 -3.34
N MET A 244 9.15 10.01 -4.12
CA MET A 244 8.17 8.98 -4.37
C MET A 244 7.71 8.30 -3.07
N LEU A 245 8.66 7.89 -2.21
CA LEU A 245 8.36 7.30 -0.92
C LEU A 245 7.57 8.27 -0.02
N LEU A 246 8.01 9.53 0.09
CA LEU A 246 7.35 10.53 0.92
C LEU A 246 5.91 10.79 0.45
N ALA A 247 5.70 10.91 -0.86
CA ALA A 247 4.36 11.05 -1.43
C ALA A 247 3.47 9.86 -1.06
N GLN A 248 4.02 8.64 -1.12
CA GLN A 248 3.28 7.43 -0.79
C GLN A 248 2.96 7.33 0.72
N VAL A 249 3.86 7.77 1.60
CA VAL A 249 3.60 7.86 3.04
C VAL A 249 2.47 8.85 3.32
N LEU A 250 2.50 10.04 2.72
CA LEU A 250 1.44 11.05 2.89
C LEU A 250 0.08 10.54 2.40
N ILE A 251 0.06 9.94 1.20
CA ILE A 251 -1.15 9.30 0.64
C ILE A 251 -1.65 8.21 1.60
N SER A 252 -0.78 7.36 2.13
CA SER A 252 -1.20 6.30 3.05
C SER A 252 -1.88 6.87 4.30
N ILE A 253 -1.35 7.94 4.90
CA ILE A 253 -1.96 8.55 6.09
C ILE A 253 -3.34 9.14 5.77
N ILE A 254 -3.45 9.86 4.64
CA ILE A 254 -4.70 10.50 4.22
C ILE A 254 -5.79 9.46 3.91
N PHE A 255 -5.44 8.36 3.26
CA PHE A 255 -6.44 7.36 2.84
C PHE A 255 -6.76 6.32 3.92
N PHE A 256 -5.82 5.94 4.78
CA PHE A 256 -6.08 4.98 5.87
C PHE A 256 -6.71 5.65 7.11
N GLY A 257 -6.46 6.94 7.34
CA GLY A 257 -6.93 7.68 8.52
C GLY A 257 -8.44 7.60 8.76
N PRO A 258 -9.30 7.93 7.78
CA PRO A 258 -10.75 7.87 7.97
C PRO A 258 -11.24 6.48 8.39
N TYR A 259 -10.72 5.42 7.77
CA TYR A 259 -11.09 4.04 8.10
C TYR A 259 -10.70 3.68 9.54
N ALA A 260 -9.48 4.03 9.96
CA ALA A 260 -9.02 3.80 11.32
C ALA A 260 -9.90 4.52 12.37
N ILE A 261 -10.29 5.77 12.09
CA ILE A 261 -11.19 6.54 12.95
C ILE A 261 -12.56 5.88 13.05
N PHE A 262 -13.19 5.54 11.92
CA PHE A 262 -14.49 4.85 11.94
C PHE A 262 -14.42 3.52 12.69
N ARG A 263 -13.33 2.76 12.51
CA ARG A 263 -13.14 1.50 13.20
C ARG A 263 -13.05 1.68 14.71
N LEU A 264 -12.32 2.70 15.19
CA LEU A 264 -12.23 3.06 16.60
C LEU A 264 -13.58 3.49 17.18
N LEU A 265 -14.33 4.33 16.45
CA LEU A 265 -15.65 4.82 16.89
C LEU A 265 -16.66 3.68 17.06
N ILE A 266 -16.71 2.76 16.10
CA ILE A 266 -17.57 1.56 16.15
C ILE A 266 -17.13 0.65 17.30
N PHE A 267 -15.82 0.47 17.46
CA PHE A 267 -15.24 -0.42 18.47
C PHE A 267 -15.55 0.03 19.90
N PHE A 268 -15.32 1.30 20.23
CA PHE A 268 -15.62 1.85 21.55
C PHE A 268 -17.12 2.03 21.80
N LYS A 269 -17.99 1.61 20.86
CA LYS A 269 -19.44 1.81 20.89
C LYS A 269 -19.81 3.27 21.18
N LEU A 270 -18.92 4.21 20.82
CA LEU A 270 -19.16 5.64 20.97
C LEU A 270 -20.34 6.07 20.11
N ILE A 271 -20.64 5.28 19.07
CA ILE A 271 -21.75 5.52 18.17
C ILE A 271 -22.45 4.18 17.87
N GLN A 272 -23.78 4.15 17.98
CA GLN A 272 -24.58 3.00 17.51
C GLN A 272 -24.59 2.98 15.99
N LEU A 273 -24.45 1.80 15.38
CA LEU A 273 -24.37 1.65 13.93
C LEU A 273 -25.74 1.89 13.27
N THR A 274 -26.07 3.15 13.01
CA THR A 274 -27.24 3.55 12.22
C THR A 274 -26.97 3.39 10.72
N GLY A 275 -28.02 3.43 9.89
CA GLY A 275 -27.90 3.31 8.43
C GLY A 275 -26.90 4.30 7.82
N ILE A 276 -26.88 5.56 8.31
CA ILE A 276 -25.95 6.60 7.84
C ILE A 276 -24.50 6.31 8.23
N LEU A 277 -24.25 5.75 9.42
CA LEU A 277 -22.90 5.37 9.86
C LEU A 277 -22.39 4.13 9.13
N SER A 278 -23.28 3.19 8.79
CA SER A 278 -22.94 2.05 7.94
C SER A 278 -22.50 2.52 6.54
N PHE A 279 -23.20 3.49 5.95
CA PHE A 279 -22.78 4.11 4.69
C PHE A 279 -21.44 4.84 4.84
N GLY A 280 -21.25 5.64 5.90
CA GLY A 280 -19.98 6.30 6.19
C GLY A 280 -18.80 5.33 6.37
N TYR A 281 -19.02 4.23 7.07
CA TYR A 281 -18.05 3.15 7.22
C TYR A 281 -17.67 2.54 5.86
N ARG A 282 -18.66 2.21 5.01
CA ARG A 282 -18.40 1.70 3.65
C ARG A 282 -17.63 2.71 2.79
N LEU A 283 -17.96 3.99 2.87
CA LEU A 283 -17.22 5.05 2.19
C LEU A 283 -15.76 5.09 2.66
N SER A 284 -15.52 4.94 3.98
CA SER A 284 -14.16 4.89 4.54
C SER A 284 -13.37 3.65 4.09
N VAL A 285 -14.04 2.49 3.92
CA VAL A 285 -13.42 1.28 3.36
C VAL A 285 -13.02 1.51 1.90
N SER A 286 -13.91 2.07 1.08
CA SER A 286 -13.60 2.44 -0.30
C SER A 286 -12.47 3.46 -0.39
N TRP A 287 -12.43 4.41 0.55
CA TRP A 287 -11.36 5.39 0.66
C TRP A 287 -10.02 4.72 0.96
N MET A 288 -9.97 3.79 1.92
CA MET A 288 -8.79 2.97 2.16
C MET A 288 -8.41 2.14 0.92
N SER A 289 -9.38 1.60 0.18
CA SER A 289 -9.14 0.86 -1.06
C SER A 289 -8.46 1.68 -2.15
N LEU A 290 -8.72 3.00 -2.22
CA LEU A 290 -7.98 3.92 -3.10
C LEU A 290 -6.49 3.98 -2.76
N ALA A 291 -6.10 3.83 -1.50
CA ALA A 291 -4.69 3.82 -1.10
C ALA A 291 -3.90 2.71 -1.81
N TYR A 292 -4.52 1.55 -2.01
CA TYR A 292 -3.91 0.42 -2.69
C TYR A 292 -3.74 0.65 -4.20
N GLY A 293 -4.57 1.50 -4.81
CA GLY A 293 -4.52 1.85 -6.24
C GLY A 293 -3.85 3.18 -6.59
N THR A 294 -3.46 4.00 -5.62
CA THR A 294 -2.92 5.36 -5.89
C THR A 294 -1.41 5.42 -6.03
N SER A 295 -0.70 4.31 -5.80
CA SER A 295 0.77 4.24 -5.85
C SER A 295 1.35 4.71 -7.18
N LEU A 296 0.74 4.35 -8.32
CA LEU A 296 1.21 4.80 -9.64
C LEU A 296 1.20 6.33 -9.78
N PHE A 297 0.13 7.00 -9.34
CA PHE A 297 0.02 8.45 -9.44
C PHE A 297 1.07 9.15 -8.59
N ALA A 298 1.32 8.63 -7.38
CA ALA A 298 2.41 9.11 -6.53
C ALA A 298 3.76 9.03 -7.25
N TYR A 299 3.99 7.96 -8.01
CA TYR A 299 5.25 7.71 -8.72
C TYR A 299 5.42 8.63 -9.94
N ILE A 300 4.35 8.79 -10.73
CA ILE A 300 4.32 9.68 -11.89
C ILE A 300 4.55 11.13 -11.49
N LEU A 301 3.86 11.59 -10.44
CA LEU A 301 3.97 12.96 -9.94
C LEU A 301 5.37 13.24 -9.37
N SER A 302 5.99 12.25 -8.72
CA SER A 302 7.25 12.45 -8.00
C SER A 302 8.52 12.28 -8.87
N GLY A 303 8.48 11.44 -9.91
CA GLY A 303 9.67 11.01 -10.64
C GLY A 303 9.63 11.32 -12.14
N THR A 304 10.65 12.00 -12.68
CA THR A 304 10.77 12.15 -14.14
C THR A 304 11.22 10.85 -14.80
N ILE A 305 12.07 10.04 -14.15
CA ILE A 305 12.52 8.75 -14.68
C ILE A 305 11.34 7.82 -14.87
N TYR A 306 10.44 7.79 -13.87
CA TYR A 306 9.22 6.99 -13.93
C TYR A 306 8.32 7.37 -15.11
N ARG A 307 8.14 8.69 -15.35
CA ARG A 307 7.42 9.21 -16.51
C ARG A 307 8.07 8.81 -17.84
N THR A 308 9.40 8.92 -17.92
CA THR A 308 10.14 8.52 -19.13
C THR A 308 9.98 7.02 -19.41
N GLU A 309 10.12 6.17 -18.40
CA GLU A 309 9.93 4.72 -18.54
C GLU A 309 8.49 4.35 -18.93
N LEU A 310 7.49 5.00 -18.33
CA LEU A 310 6.09 4.81 -18.69
C LEU A 310 5.83 5.19 -20.16
N LEU A 311 6.31 6.35 -20.61
CA LEU A 311 6.18 6.79 -21.99
C LEU A 311 6.87 5.82 -22.96
N GLN A 312 8.04 5.28 -22.58
CA GLN A 312 8.72 4.27 -23.38
C GLN A 312 7.93 2.95 -23.48
N VAL A 313 7.29 2.51 -22.39
CA VAL A 313 6.40 1.34 -22.40
C VAL A 313 5.22 1.59 -23.34
N LEU A 314 4.54 2.74 -23.19
CA LEU A 314 3.40 3.10 -24.03
C LEU A 314 3.77 3.22 -25.51
N LYS A 315 4.90 3.85 -25.83
CA LYS A 315 5.40 3.97 -27.21
C LYS A 315 5.66 2.60 -27.83
N LYS A 316 6.32 1.68 -27.11
CA LYS A 316 6.57 0.32 -27.60
C LYS A 316 5.28 -0.47 -27.81
N SER A 317 4.33 -0.36 -26.89
CA SER A 317 3.02 -1.02 -27.04
C SER A 317 2.24 -0.47 -28.24
N LEU A 318 2.28 0.84 -28.47
CA LEU A 318 1.64 1.47 -29.63
C LEU A 318 2.30 1.06 -30.95
N GLU A 319 3.64 1.00 -30.99
CA GLU A 319 4.39 0.51 -32.15
C GLU A 319 4.09 -0.96 -32.44
N TYR A 320 3.93 -1.79 -31.41
CA TYR A 320 3.52 -3.18 -31.56
C TYR A 320 2.09 -3.29 -32.12
N LEU A 321 1.14 -2.53 -31.57
CA LEU A 321 -0.25 -2.52 -32.06
C LEU A 321 -0.31 -2.12 -33.54
N LYS A 322 0.41 -1.07 -33.95
CA LYS A 322 0.49 -0.63 -35.35
C LYS A 322 1.04 -1.69 -36.31
N ARG A 323 1.84 -2.65 -35.81
CA ARG A 323 2.34 -3.78 -36.63
C ARG A 323 1.34 -4.92 -36.73
N VAL A 324 0.41 -5.02 -35.78
CA VAL A 324 -0.56 -6.12 -35.67
C VAL A 324 -1.90 -5.77 -36.31
N THR A 325 -2.30 -4.50 -36.29
CA THR A 325 -3.48 -4.02 -37.04
C THR A 325 -3.07 -3.70 -38.48
N PRO A 326 -3.54 -4.49 -39.49
CA PRO A 326 -3.22 -4.28 -40.90
C PRO A 326 -3.79 -3.00 -41.49
#